data_AF-A0A7I7K0Y5-F1
#
_entry.id   AF-A0A7I7K0Y5-F1
#
_cell.length_a   1.000
_cell.length_b   1.000
_cell.length_c   1.000
_cell.angle_alpha   90.00
_cell.angle_beta   90.00
_cell.angle_gamma   90.00
#
_symmetry.space_group_name_H-M   'P 1'
#
loop_
_entity.id
_entity.type
_entity.pdbx_description
1 polymer ?
#
loop_
_entity_poly.entity_id
_entity_poly.type
_entity_poly.pdbx_seq_one_letter_code
_entity_poly.pdbx_strand_id
1 'polypeptide(L)'
;MCGVREAEKQADKLAGRLEGWVRRGGRAGFLTLTQRHSYYDDLLQLWNWLEFASGRALRASSVRDAGVCALFRSAEIVHHPDSGWNVHTHSILFLGHAMSASELAQLKSVIADRFVQAIHRQGGSADRQGQDLRMVEVNTERTIAAYCLKGTTIYRSDDGSRTPMQVLADIESTDTEDDHRRWSEVSSFALHRPGKRFKYTPGIDRLCLP
;
A
#
# COMPACT_ATOMS: atom_id res chain seq x y z
N MET A 1 13.24 -17.13 1.37
CA MET A 1 11.85 -16.69 1.72
C MET A 1 11.73 -16.00 3.09
N CYS A 2 12.57 -15.00 3.42
CA CYS A 2 12.40 -14.23 4.66
C CYS A 2 11.24 -13.20 4.55
N GLY A 3 11.07 -12.61 3.36
CA GLY A 3 10.07 -11.56 3.10
C GLY A 3 8.61 -12.01 3.21
N VAL A 4 8.27 -13.22 2.73
CA VAL A 4 6.90 -13.78 2.81
C VAL A 4 6.49 -13.99 4.26
N ARG A 5 7.35 -14.60 5.07
CA ARG A 5 7.09 -14.81 6.51
C ARG A 5 6.95 -13.50 7.29
N GLU A 6 7.71 -12.48 6.91
CA GLU A 6 7.56 -11.15 7.54
C GLU A 6 6.22 -10.51 7.14
N ALA A 7 5.79 -10.66 5.89
CA ALA A 7 4.48 -10.20 5.45
C ALA A 7 3.33 -10.86 6.22
N GLU A 8 3.36 -12.19 6.38
CA GLU A 8 2.38 -12.94 7.17
C GLU A 8 2.31 -12.42 8.62
N LYS A 9 3.47 -12.26 9.27
CA LYS A 9 3.55 -11.69 10.62
C LYS A 9 2.99 -10.27 10.70
N GLN A 10 3.22 -9.44 9.68
CA GLN A 10 2.68 -8.08 9.65
C GLN A 10 1.17 -8.08 9.38
N ALA A 11 0.65 -9.05 8.61
CA ALA A 11 -0.78 -9.24 8.39
C ALA A 11 -1.47 -9.62 9.68
N ASP A 12 -0.93 -10.57 10.43
CA ASP A 12 -1.45 -10.98 11.74
C ASP A 12 -1.45 -9.82 12.74
N LYS A 13 -0.36 -9.04 12.79
CA LYS A 13 -0.28 -7.84 13.63
C LYS A 13 -1.33 -6.79 13.23
N LEU A 14 -1.50 -6.55 11.93
CA LEU A 14 -2.49 -5.60 11.43
C LEU A 14 -3.92 -6.07 11.74
N ALA A 15 -4.20 -7.35 11.56
CA ALA A 15 -5.48 -7.96 11.93
C ALA A 15 -5.77 -7.77 13.42
N GLY A 16 -4.81 -8.10 14.29
CA GLY A 16 -4.98 -7.92 15.74
C GLY A 16 -5.24 -6.46 16.14
N ARG A 17 -4.56 -5.51 15.48
CA ARG A 17 -4.81 -4.07 15.67
C ARG A 17 -6.22 -3.67 15.22
N LEU A 18 -6.64 -4.11 14.04
CA LEU A 18 -7.98 -3.81 13.52
C LEU A 18 -9.07 -4.40 14.43
N GLU A 19 -8.97 -5.66 14.79
CA GLU A 19 -9.91 -6.34 15.69
C GLU A 19 -9.99 -5.65 17.06
N GLY A 20 -8.85 -5.26 17.63
CA GLY A 20 -8.80 -4.57 18.91
C GLY A 20 -9.30 -3.11 18.86
N TRP A 21 -9.13 -2.44 17.72
CA TRP A 21 -9.69 -1.11 17.47
C TRP A 21 -11.21 -1.15 17.31
N VAL A 22 -11.72 -2.06 16.49
CA VAL A 22 -13.16 -2.24 16.25
C VAL A 22 -13.89 -2.65 17.53
N ARG A 23 -13.31 -3.56 18.34
CA ARG A 23 -13.86 -3.94 19.66
C ARG A 23 -14.05 -2.76 20.62
N ARG A 24 -13.28 -1.69 20.48
CA ARG A 24 -13.39 -0.46 21.28
C ARG A 24 -14.37 0.56 20.68
N GLY A 25 -15.12 0.18 19.66
CA GLY A 25 -16.06 1.06 18.97
C GLY A 25 -15.45 1.87 17.82
N GLY A 26 -14.15 1.73 17.56
CA GLY A 26 -13.49 2.37 16.42
C GLY A 26 -13.98 1.84 15.07
N ARG A 27 -13.61 2.53 14.00
CA ARG A 27 -13.85 2.10 12.60
C ARG A 27 -12.56 2.18 11.79
N ALA A 28 -12.57 1.58 10.60
CA ALA A 28 -11.43 1.63 9.71
C ALA A 28 -11.85 2.07 8.30
N GLY A 29 -11.01 2.87 7.66
CA GLY A 29 -11.05 3.16 6.23
C GLY A 29 -9.92 2.43 5.51
N PHE A 30 -10.20 1.87 4.34
CA PHE A 30 -9.20 1.31 3.44
C PHE A 30 -8.94 2.28 2.30
N LEU A 31 -7.71 2.75 2.21
CA LEU A 31 -7.24 3.73 1.23
C LEU A 31 -6.26 3.07 0.27
N THR A 32 -6.49 3.23 -1.03
CA THR A 32 -5.53 2.92 -2.08
C THR A 32 -5.05 4.21 -2.73
N LEU A 33 -3.73 4.41 -2.77
CA LEU A 33 -3.11 5.52 -3.50
C LEU A 33 -2.27 4.99 -4.66
N THR A 34 -2.61 5.42 -5.86
CA THR A 34 -2.07 4.91 -7.13
C THR A 34 -1.61 6.06 -8.02
N GLN A 35 -0.41 5.93 -8.56
CA GLN A 35 0.10 6.81 -9.62
C GLN A 35 -0.09 6.16 -10.98
N ARG A 36 -0.09 6.96 -12.05
CA ARG A 36 0.00 6.43 -13.40
C ARG A 36 1.42 5.88 -13.63
N HIS A 37 1.49 4.86 -14.47
CA HIS A 37 2.72 4.25 -14.93
C HIS A 37 2.52 3.75 -16.36
N SER A 38 3.64 3.44 -17.00
CA SER A 38 3.75 2.86 -18.32
C SER A 38 4.76 1.73 -18.29
N TYR A 39 4.83 0.97 -19.38
CA TYR A 39 5.79 -0.12 -19.52
C TYR A 39 7.26 0.32 -19.34
N TYR A 40 7.56 1.58 -19.64
CA TYR A 40 8.93 2.09 -19.67
C TYR A 40 9.36 2.80 -18.38
N ASP A 41 8.48 2.93 -17.39
CA ASP A 41 8.79 3.60 -16.15
C ASP A 41 9.63 2.70 -15.23
N ASP A 42 10.72 3.26 -14.70
CA ASP A 42 11.65 2.57 -13.80
C ASP A 42 11.05 2.39 -12.40
N LEU A 43 11.25 1.20 -11.82
CA LEU A 43 10.72 0.85 -10.50
C LEU A 43 11.20 1.80 -9.39
N LEU A 44 12.47 2.18 -9.38
CA LEU A 44 13.05 3.04 -8.34
C LEU A 44 12.46 4.45 -8.45
N GLN A 45 12.27 4.97 -9.66
CA GLN A 45 11.62 6.26 -9.88
C GLN A 45 10.17 6.25 -9.39
N LEU A 46 9.37 5.27 -9.83
CA LEU A 46 7.97 5.10 -9.40
C LEU A 46 7.87 5.01 -7.87
N TRP A 47 8.75 4.23 -7.24
CA TRP A 47 8.79 4.12 -5.79
C TRP A 47 9.06 5.46 -5.10
N ASN A 48 10.04 6.23 -5.60
CA ASN A 48 10.41 7.51 -5.01
C ASN A 48 9.26 8.51 -5.06
N TRP A 49 8.53 8.57 -6.18
CA TRP A 49 7.34 9.39 -6.33
C TRP A 49 6.24 8.97 -5.35
N LEU A 50 5.92 7.67 -5.31
CA LEU A 50 4.89 7.13 -4.42
C LEU A 50 5.17 7.40 -2.96
N GLU A 51 6.40 7.15 -2.50
CA GLU A 51 6.79 7.31 -1.11
C GLU A 51 6.73 8.77 -0.66
N PHE A 52 7.21 9.68 -1.50
CA PHE A 52 7.13 11.12 -1.26
C PHE A 52 5.68 11.58 -1.20
N ALA A 53 4.88 11.25 -2.22
CA ALA A 53 3.50 11.69 -2.33
C ALA A 53 2.61 11.12 -1.22
N SER A 54 2.74 9.82 -0.92
CA SER A 54 2.00 9.17 0.17
C SER A 54 2.38 9.75 1.53
N GLY A 55 3.67 10.08 1.75
CA GLY A 55 4.12 10.74 2.97
C GLY A 55 3.53 12.14 3.16
N ARG A 56 3.39 12.90 2.08
CA ARG A 56 2.75 14.22 2.08
C ARG A 56 1.24 14.14 2.30
N ALA A 57 0.57 13.23 1.59
CA ALA A 57 -0.89 13.07 1.65
C ALA A 57 -1.38 12.60 3.02
N LEU A 58 -0.61 11.72 3.67
CA LEU A 58 -0.96 11.07 4.94
C LEU A 58 -0.21 11.62 6.15
N ARG A 59 0.33 12.84 6.06
CA ARG A 59 0.96 13.49 7.21
C ARG A 59 -0.07 13.61 8.34
N ALA A 60 0.30 13.20 9.55
CA ALA A 60 -0.63 13.09 10.69
C ALA A 60 -1.40 14.39 10.97
N SER A 61 -0.73 15.54 10.95
CA SER A 61 -1.34 16.87 11.14
C SER A 61 -2.40 17.20 10.09
N SER A 62 -2.47 16.45 8.99
CA SER A 62 -3.30 16.77 7.83
C SER A 62 -4.53 15.87 7.73
N VAL A 63 -4.59 14.79 8.52
CA VAL A 63 -5.71 13.83 8.54
C VAL A 63 -6.33 13.65 9.93
N ARG A 64 -5.65 14.08 11.00
CA ARG A 64 -6.18 14.00 12.38
C ARG A 64 -7.47 14.77 12.58
N ASP A 65 -7.55 16.00 12.07
CA ASP A 65 -8.74 16.85 12.22
C ASP A 65 -9.97 16.26 11.50
N ALA A 66 -9.73 15.38 10.53
CA ALA A 66 -10.77 14.63 9.84
C ALA A 66 -11.08 13.29 10.54
N GLY A 67 -10.70 13.09 11.81
CA GLY A 67 -11.06 11.91 12.59
C GLY A 67 -10.15 10.68 12.43
N VAL A 68 -9.01 10.80 11.74
CA VAL A 68 -8.01 9.72 11.63
C VAL A 68 -7.11 9.68 12.87
N CYS A 69 -7.24 8.64 13.69
CA CYS A 69 -6.50 8.46 14.94
C CYS A 69 -5.10 7.87 14.72
N ALA A 70 -4.98 6.93 13.79
CA ALA A 70 -3.75 6.25 13.43
C ALA A 70 -3.81 5.75 11.98
N LEU A 71 -2.67 5.35 11.44
CA LEU A 71 -2.59 4.71 10.13
C LEU A 71 -1.62 3.54 10.12
N PHE A 72 -1.89 2.59 9.24
CA PHE A 72 -0.94 1.62 8.71
C PHE A 72 -0.86 1.81 7.19
N ARG A 73 0.31 1.64 6.59
CA ARG A 73 0.55 1.73 5.16
C ARG A 73 1.53 0.65 4.72
N SER A 74 1.18 -0.05 3.66
CA SER A 74 2.07 -0.92 2.89
C SER A 74 2.18 -0.41 1.46
N ALA A 75 3.35 -0.60 0.85
CA ALA A 75 3.52 -0.45 -0.59
C ALA A 75 3.44 -1.82 -1.27
N GLU A 76 2.70 -1.89 -2.36
CA GLU A 76 2.58 -3.05 -3.24
C GLU A 76 3.36 -2.77 -4.53
N ILE A 77 4.15 -3.76 -4.96
CA ILE A 77 4.92 -3.73 -6.20
C ILE A 77 4.46 -4.94 -7.01
N VAL A 78 4.00 -4.68 -8.22
CA VAL A 78 3.56 -5.72 -9.17
C VAL A 78 4.06 -5.34 -10.56
N HIS A 79 4.45 -6.33 -11.36
CA HIS A 79 4.76 -6.13 -12.78
C HIS A 79 3.66 -6.75 -13.64
N HIS A 80 3.02 -5.95 -14.50
CA HIS A 80 2.08 -6.43 -15.52
C HIS A 80 2.80 -6.55 -16.88
N PRO A 81 2.58 -7.62 -17.66
CA PRO A 81 3.27 -7.82 -18.94
C PRO A 81 3.15 -6.63 -19.91
N ASP A 82 1.97 -6.01 -19.99
CA ASP A 82 1.72 -4.92 -20.96
C ASP A 82 2.00 -3.50 -20.44
N SER A 83 2.03 -3.30 -19.13
CA SER A 83 2.09 -1.95 -18.53
C SER A 83 3.27 -1.75 -17.56
N GLY A 84 4.16 -2.73 -17.47
CA GLY A 84 5.37 -2.67 -16.65
C GLY A 84 5.08 -2.65 -15.15
N TRP A 85 5.91 -1.93 -14.40
CA TRP A 85 5.80 -1.83 -12.95
C TRP A 85 4.60 -0.97 -12.52
N ASN A 86 3.78 -1.53 -11.64
CA ASN A 86 2.75 -0.84 -10.90
C ASN A 86 3.17 -0.79 -9.42
N VAL A 87 3.35 0.42 -8.91
CA VAL A 87 3.65 0.66 -7.50
C VAL A 87 2.55 1.55 -6.91
N HIS A 88 1.85 1.03 -5.92
CA HIS A 88 0.78 1.74 -5.20
C HIS A 88 0.84 1.44 -3.70
N THR A 89 0.06 2.17 -2.90
CA THR A 89 -0.03 1.89 -1.46
C THR A 89 -1.41 1.42 -1.07
N HIS A 90 -1.45 0.46 -0.16
CA HIS A 90 -2.62 0.10 0.62
C HIS A 90 -2.45 0.66 2.03
N SER A 91 -3.42 1.43 2.51
CA SER A 91 -3.39 2.01 3.84
C SER A 91 -4.67 1.70 4.59
N ILE A 92 -4.53 1.42 5.89
CA ILE A 92 -5.62 1.38 6.85
C ILE A 92 -5.60 2.68 7.63
N LEU A 93 -6.71 3.42 7.59
CA LEU A 93 -6.96 4.59 8.42
C LEU A 93 -7.80 4.15 9.62
N PHE A 94 -7.27 4.28 10.83
CA PHE A 94 -8.00 3.99 12.06
C PHE A 94 -8.82 5.23 12.40
N LEU A 95 -10.14 5.13 12.28
CA LEU A 95 -11.10 6.22 12.42
C LEU A 95 -11.77 6.17 13.80
N GLY A 96 -11.86 7.33 14.46
CA GLY A 96 -12.46 7.45 15.79
C GLY A 96 -13.97 7.18 15.82
N HIS A 97 -14.64 7.29 14.68
CA HIS A 97 -16.06 7.03 14.50
C HIS A 97 -16.35 6.51 13.08
N ALA A 98 -17.57 6.03 12.87
CA ALA A 98 -18.07 5.81 11.52
C ALA A 98 -18.25 7.15 10.81
N MET A 99 -17.68 7.29 9.62
CA MET A 99 -17.91 8.45 8.76
C MET A 99 -19.16 8.23 7.92
N SER A 100 -19.94 9.28 7.76
CA SER A 100 -20.94 9.37 6.69
C SER A 100 -20.26 9.34 5.32
N ALA A 101 -21.05 9.06 4.27
CA ALA A 101 -20.56 9.06 2.90
C ALA A 101 -19.94 10.42 2.49
N SER A 102 -20.49 11.53 3.00
CA SER A 102 -19.98 12.88 2.71
C SER A 102 -18.64 13.14 3.40
N GLU A 103 -18.49 12.79 4.68
CA GLU A 103 -17.22 12.92 5.41
C GLU A 103 -16.12 12.07 4.75
N LEU A 104 -16.45 10.84 4.37
CA LEU A 104 -15.52 9.94 3.70
C LEU A 104 -15.09 10.49 2.33
N ALA A 105 -16.04 11.02 1.54
CA ALA A 105 -15.75 11.63 0.26
C ALA A 105 -14.89 12.89 0.40
N GLN A 106 -15.13 13.71 1.42
CA GLN A 106 -14.32 14.89 1.72
C GLN A 106 -12.90 14.49 2.12
N LEU A 107 -12.74 13.51 3.02
CA LEU A 107 -11.45 12.97 3.41
C LEU A 107 -10.70 12.41 2.20
N LYS A 108 -11.38 11.62 1.36
CA LYS A 108 -10.85 11.09 0.10
C LYS A 108 -10.33 12.22 -0.79
N SER A 109 -11.14 13.25 -1.04
CA SER A 109 -10.74 14.38 -1.89
C SER A 109 -9.51 15.08 -1.34
N VAL A 110 -9.49 15.38 -0.04
CA VAL A 110 -8.35 16.08 0.58
C VAL A 110 -7.05 15.26 0.47
N ILE A 111 -7.10 13.96 0.68
CA ILE A 111 -5.94 13.07 0.54
C ILE A 111 -5.52 12.97 -0.94
N ALA A 112 -6.47 12.74 -1.84
CA ALA A 112 -6.22 12.61 -3.27
C ALA A 112 -5.56 13.87 -3.85
N ASP A 113 -6.03 15.05 -3.46
CA ASP A 113 -5.50 16.34 -3.95
C ASP A 113 -4.04 16.51 -3.58
N ARG A 114 -3.70 16.22 -2.32
CA ARG A 114 -2.33 16.29 -1.83
C ARG A 114 -1.43 15.26 -2.51
N PHE A 115 -1.95 14.05 -2.71
CA PHE A 115 -1.23 12.98 -3.39
C PHE A 115 -0.92 13.36 -4.84
N VAL A 116 -1.94 13.73 -5.62
CA VAL A 116 -1.81 14.14 -7.03
C VAL A 116 -0.87 15.33 -7.18
N GLN A 117 -1.03 16.37 -6.35
CA GLN A 117 -0.11 17.51 -6.37
C GLN A 117 1.33 17.11 -6.06
N ALA A 118 1.56 16.20 -5.11
CA ALA A 118 2.89 15.75 -4.75
C ALA A 118 3.54 14.88 -5.84
N ILE A 119 2.76 14.04 -6.54
CA ILE A 119 3.22 13.29 -7.71
C ILE A 119 3.62 14.23 -8.85
N HIS A 120 2.75 15.20 -9.20
CA HIS A 120 3.03 16.17 -10.27
C HIS A 120 4.30 17.00 -10.00
N ARG A 121 4.53 17.37 -8.73
CA ARG A 121 5.76 18.09 -8.33
C ARG A 121 7.05 17.29 -8.53
N GLN A 122 6.96 15.96 -8.60
CA GLN A 122 8.10 15.08 -8.84
C GLN A 122 8.24 14.69 -10.32
N GLY A 123 7.38 15.22 -11.20
CA GLY A 123 7.36 14.90 -12.63
C GLY A 123 6.50 13.70 -13.02
N GLY A 124 5.84 13.04 -12.06
CA GLY A 124 4.92 11.92 -12.33
C GLY A 124 3.50 12.39 -12.67
N SER A 125 2.58 11.45 -12.88
CA SER A 125 1.15 11.72 -13.12
C SER A 125 0.25 10.88 -12.21
N ALA A 126 -0.85 11.45 -11.73
CA ALA A 126 -1.89 10.74 -11.00
C ALA A 126 -3.25 11.42 -11.21
N ASP A 127 -4.34 10.66 -11.04
CA ASP A 127 -5.70 11.18 -11.16
C ASP A 127 -6.45 11.04 -9.82
N ARG A 128 -7.35 11.98 -9.50
CA ARG A 128 -8.20 11.89 -8.31
C ARG A 128 -9.09 10.65 -8.33
N GLN A 129 -9.62 10.29 -9.50
CA GLN A 129 -10.48 9.12 -9.70
C GLN A 129 -9.72 7.80 -9.52
N GLY A 130 -8.40 7.81 -9.72
CA GLY A 130 -7.52 6.66 -9.49
C GLY A 130 -7.23 6.39 -8.02
N GLN A 131 -7.70 7.24 -7.10
CA GLN A 131 -7.56 7.04 -5.67
C GLN A 131 -8.86 6.47 -5.12
N ASP A 132 -8.77 5.53 -4.19
CA ASP A 132 -9.96 4.94 -3.57
C ASP A 132 -9.90 4.96 -2.05
N LEU A 133 -11.02 5.32 -1.42
CA LEU A 133 -11.18 5.29 0.02
C LEU A 133 -12.59 4.79 0.32
N ARG A 134 -12.65 3.67 1.03
CA ARG A 134 -13.90 3.03 1.44
C ARG A 134 -13.86 2.64 2.92
N MET A 135 -15.02 2.54 3.55
CA MET A 135 -15.11 1.95 4.89
C MET A 135 -14.76 0.47 4.82
N VAL A 136 -14.06 -0.02 5.83
CA VAL A 136 -13.85 -1.45 6.04
C VAL A 136 -15.11 -2.02 6.68
N GLU A 137 -15.60 -3.13 6.12
CA GLU A 137 -16.73 -3.85 6.68
C GLU A 137 -16.35 -4.54 8.00
N VAL A 138 -17.25 -4.49 8.98
CA VAL A 138 -17.03 -5.18 10.27
C VAL A 138 -16.96 -6.69 10.03
N ASN A 139 -16.09 -7.38 10.78
CA ASN A 139 -15.80 -8.82 10.64
C ASN A 139 -15.01 -9.20 9.38
N THR A 140 -14.42 -8.22 8.68
CA THR A 140 -13.51 -8.45 7.54
C THR A 140 -12.05 -8.08 7.85
N GLU A 141 -11.73 -7.84 9.13
CA GLU A 141 -10.45 -7.28 9.58
C GLU A 141 -9.25 -8.14 9.15
N ARG A 142 -9.36 -9.47 9.24
CA ARG A 142 -8.32 -10.40 8.78
C ARG A 142 -8.17 -10.39 7.27
N THR A 143 -9.29 -10.39 6.55
CA THR A 143 -9.31 -10.39 5.08
C THR A 143 -8.65 -9.12 4.54
N ILE A 144 -9.00 -7.96 5.08
CA ILE A 144 -8.41 -6.69 4.62
C ILE A 144 -6.94 -6.58 5.03
N ALA A 145 -6.55 -7.10 6.20
CA ALA A 145 -5.16 -7.11 6.63
C ALA A 145 -4.28 -7.98 5.73
N ALA A 146 -4.77 -9.16 5.33
CA ALA A 146 -4.09 -10.02 4.35
C ALA A 146 -4.03 -9.34 2.98
N TYR A 147 -5.13 -8.72 2.54
CA TYR A 147 -5.20 -8.01 1.26
C TYR A 147 -4.16 -6.87 1.17
N CYS A 148 -3.98 -6.09 2.24
CA CYS A 148 -2.96 -5.04 2.32
C CYS A 148 -1.54 -5.53 2.02
N LEU A 149 -1.27 -6.83 2.18
CA LEU A 149 0.07 -7.41 2.14
C LEU A 149 0.25 -8.44 1.03
N LYS A 150 -0.78 -8.67 0.20
CA LYS A 150 -0.75 -9.65 -0.90
C LYS A 150 0.46 -9.46 -1.83
N GLY A 151 0.82 -8.22 -2.15
CA GLY A 151 1.93 -7.86 -3.04
C GLY A 151 3.33 -8.22 -2.53
N THR A 152 3.42 -8.76 -1.32
CA THR A 152 4.69 -9.22 -0.71
C THR A 152 4.81 -10.73 -0.62
N THR A 153 3.82 -11.46 -1.14
CA THR A 153 3.77 -12.93 -1.21
C THR A 153 4.10 -13.43 -2.63
N ILE A 154 4.22 -14.75 -2.82
CA ILE A 154 4.31 -15.36 -4.16
C ILE A 154 2.90 -15.34 -4.75
N TYR A 155 2.70 -14.50 -5.76
CA TYR A 155 1.40 -14.29 -6.38
C TYR A 155 1.53 -13.93 -7.86
N ARG A 156 0.70 -14.60 -8.67
CA ARG A 156 0.41 -14.31 -10.07
C ARG A 156 -1.10 -14.15 -10.22
N SER A 157 -1.55 -13.09 -10.86
CA SER A 157 -2.97 -12.93 -11.24
C SER A 157 -3.26 -13.53 -12.62
N ASP A 158 -4.54 -13.74 -12.91
CA ASP A 158 -5.02 -14.28 -14.19
C ASP A 158 -4.63 -13.42 -15.39
N ASP A 159 -4.46 -12.11 -15.20
CA ASP A 159 -3.96 -11.16 -16.21
C ASP A 159 -2.44 -11.22 -16.42
N GLY A 160 -1.75 -12.15 -15.75
CA GLY A 160 -0.31 -12.32 -15.85
C GLY A 160 0.51 -11.35 -15.00
N SER A 161 -0.11 -10.50 -14.17
CA SER A 161 0.65 -9.66 -13.24
C SER A 161 1.36 -10.48 -12.17
N ARG A 162 2.58 -10.08 -11.84
CA ARG A 162 3.47 -10.83 -10.96
C ARG A 162 4.05 -9.95 -9.87
N THR A 163 4.06 -10.47 -8.65
CA THR A 163 4.82 -9.88 -7.55
C THR A 163 6.32 -10.13 -7.73
N PRO A 164 7.21 -9.34 -7.09
CA PRO A 164 8.63 -9.64 -7.09
C PRO A 164 9.00 -11.03 -6.59
N MET A 165 8.23 -11.61 -5.66
CA MET A 165 8.46 -12.98 -5.18
C MET A 165 8.03 -14.02 -6.20
N GLN A 166 6.98 -13.74 -6.99
CA GLN A 166 6.62 -14.58 -8.13
C GLN A 166 7.68 -14.54 -9.22
N VAL A 167 8.22 -13.36 -9.57
CA VAL A 167 9.33 -13.25 -10.53
C VAL A 167 10.54 -14.09 -10.10
N LEU A 168 10.87 -14.07 -8.80
CA LEU A 168 11.94 -14.91 -8.27
C LEU A 168 11.62 -16.42 -8.40
N ALA A 169 10.39 -16.82 -8.08
CA ALA A 169 9.95 -18.20 -8.23
C ALA A 169 9.90 -18.66 -9.70
N ASP A 170 9.60 -17.73 -10.61
CA ASP A 170 9.60 -17.97 -12.06
C ASP A 170 11.03 -18.25 -12.56
N ILE A 171 12.05 -17.57 -12.05
CA ILE A 171 13.46 -17.89 -12.40
C ILE A 171 13.80 -19.34 -12.08
N GLU A 172 13.37 -19.86 -10.93
CA GLU A 172 13.63 -21.26 -10.56
C GLU A 172 12.89 -22.28 -11.44
N SER A 173 11.82 -21.87 -12.14
CA SER A 173 10.94 -22.78 -12.89
C SER A 173 11.03 -22.66 -14.40
N THR A 174 11.07 -21.43 -14.93
CA THR A 174 11.08 -21.13 -16.38
C THR A 174 12.41 -20.56 -16.87
N ASP A 175 13.21 -19.96 -15.99
CA ASP A 175 14.58 -19.48 -16.26
C ASP A 175 14.71 -18.59 -17.52
N THR A 176 13.78 -17.64 -17.72
CA THR A 176 13.78 -16.79 -18.92
C THR A 176 14.62 -15.52 -18.73
N GLU A 177 15.23 -15.00 -19.81
CA GLU A 177 15.99 -13.73 -19.79
C GLU A 177 15.15 -12.56 -19.25
N ASP A 178 13.86 -12.58 -19.55
CA ASP A 178 12.90 -11.57 -19.11
C ASP A 178 12.67 -11.61 -17.58
N ASP A 179 12.65 -12.80 -16.97
CA ASP A 179 12.56 -12.95 -15.52
C ASP A 179 13.86 -12.49 -14.82
N HIS A 180 15.02 -12.84 -15.38
CA HIS A 180 16.32 -12.35 -14.90
C HIS A 180 16.44 -10.83 -14.96
N ARG A 181 16.00 -10.22 -16.07
CA ARG A 181 16.00 -8.76 -16.23
C ARG A 181 15.15 -8.08 -15.15
N ARG A 182 13.93 -8.55 -14.92
CA ARG A 182 13.04 -8.00 -13.88
C ARG A 182 13.61 -8.19 -12.49
N TRP A 183 14.18 -9.36 -12.21
CA TRP A 183 14.78 -9.63 -10.91
C TRP A 183 16.02 -8.76 -10.65
N SER A 184 16.82 -8.48 -11.68
CA SER A 184 17.93 -7.54 -11.58
C SER A 184 17.46 -6.14 -11.18
N GLU A 185 16.37 -5.65 -11.78
CA GLU A 185 15.77 -4.36 -11.41
C GLU A 185 15.25 -4.34 -9.96
N VAL A 186 14.52 -5.39 -9.54
CA VAL A 186 14.05 -5.55 -8.15
C VAL A 186 15.22 -5.59 -7.16
N SER A 187 16.30 -6.29 -7.53
CA SER A 187 17.49 -6.44 -6.69
C SER A 187 18.23 -5.11 -6.55
N SER A 188 18.42 -4.38 -7.65
CA SER A 188 18.97 -3.03 -7.65
C SER A 188 18.12 -2.09 -6.79
N PHE A 189 16.80 -2.11 -6.95
CA PHE A 189 15.87 -1.36 -6.11
C PHE A 189 16.04 -1.68 -4.62
N ALA A 190 16.11 -2.96 -4.26
CA ALA A 190 16.24 -3.41 -2.87
C ALA A 190 17.55 -2.94 -2.22
N LEU A 191 18.65 -2.87 -2.99
CA LEU A 191 19.94 -2.33 -2.54
C LEU A 191 19.87 -0.83 -2.21
N HIS A 192 19.12 -0.05 -3.01
CA HIS A 192 18.97 1.40 -2.82
C HIS A 192 17.95 1.77 -1.73
N ARG A 193 17.03 0.86 -1.38
CA ARG A 193 15.96 1.08 -0.39
C ARG A 193 15.90 -0.04 0.66
N PRO A 194 16.94 -0.21 1.49
CA PRO A 194 16.91 -1.20 2.56
C PRO A 194 15.93 -0.76 3.65
N GLY A 195 14.79 -1.47 3.74
CA GLY A 195 13.91 -1.40 4.91
C GLY A 195 12.98 -0.19 4.96
N LYS A 196 11.74 -0.40 4.50
CA LYS A 196 10.47 -0.17 5.23
C LYS A 196 9.33 -0.19 4.21
N ARG A 197 8.95 -1.39 3.76
CA ARG A 197 7.72 -1.60 2.98
C ARG A 197 6.45 -1.28 3.78
N PHE A 198 6.57 -1.24 5.11
CA PHE A 198 5.48 -0.97 6.04
C PHE A 198 5.79 0.28 6.86
N LYS A 199 4.77 1.13 7.02
CA LYS A 199 4.80 2.31 7.91
C LYS A 199 3.53 2.34 8.72
N TYR A 200 3.64 2.81 9.95
CA TYR A 200 2.48 2.97 10.83
C TYR A 200 2.72 4.09 11.81
N THR A 201 1.63 4.63 12.38
CA THR A 201 1.71 5.64 13.43
C THR A 201 2.46 5.08 14.64
N PRO A 202 3.49 5.78 15.18
CA PRO A 202 4.14 5.36 16.41
C PRO A 202 3.13 5.18 17.56
N GLY A 203 3.25 4.09 18.31
CA GLY A 203 2.34 3.79 19.41
C GLY A 203 0.99 3.19 19.00
N ILE A 204 0.80 2.82 17.73
CA ILE A 204 -0.45 2.19 17.24
C ILE A 204 -0.88 0.97 18.07
N ASP A 205 0.07 0.19 18.58
CA ASP A 205 -0.24 -0.96 19.45
C ASP A 205 -0.92 -0.54 20.75
N ARG A 206 -0.51 0.58 21.37
CA ARG A 206 -1.17 1.11 22.57
C ARG A 206 -2.58 1.63 22.31
N LEU A 207 -2.85 2.05 21.08
CA LEU A 207 -4.17 2.52 20.65
C LEU A 207 -5.12 1.34 20.35
N CYS A 208 -4.57 0.25 19.80
CA CYS A 208 -5.37 -0.80 19.18
C CYS A 208 -5.39 -2.11 19.98
N LEU A 209 -4.39 -2.41 20.79
CA LEU A 209 -4.29 -3.67 21.55
C LEU A 209 -4.62 -3.42 23.03
N PRO A 210 -5.18 -4.42 23.75
CA PRO A 210 -5.41 -4.36 25.19
C PRO A 210 -4.14 -4.10 26.00
#